data_AF-A0A1F6CTC7-F1
#
_entry.id   AF-A0A1F6CTC7-F1
#
_cell.length_a   1.000
_cell.length_b   1.000
_cell.length_c   1.000
_cell.angle_alpha   90.00
_cell.angle_beta   90.00
_cell.angle_gamma   90.00
#
_symmetry.space_group_name_H-M   'P 1'
#
loop_
_entity.id
_entity.type
_entity.pdbx_description
1 polymer ?
#
loop_
_entity_poly.entity_id
_entity_poly.type
_entity_poly.pdbx_seq_one_letter_code
_entity_poly.pdbx_strand_id
1 'polypeptide(L)' 'MEDAELRQKLDALEAKIAEVYTSAEKTRKYFLAVVIVSVVAFVLPLVGFLFAIPSFLSTYSEVGDLLQ' A
#
# COMPACT_ATOMS: atom_id res chain seq x y z
N MET A 1 -48.16 15.05 9.74
CA MET A 1 -46.91 15.49 10.40
C MET A 1 -45.95 14.31 10.54
N GLU A 2 -46.44 13.16 10.98
CA GLU A 2 -45.69 11.88 11.06
C GLU A 2 -45.03 11.42 9.74
N ASP A 3 -45.73 11.53 8.61
CA ASP A 3 -45.19 11.12 7.30
C ASP A 3 -44.00 11.98 6.83
N ALA A 4 -43.96 13.24 7.24
CA ALA A 4 -42.88 14.16 6.88
C ALA A 4 -41.60 13.84 7.67
N GLU A 5 -41.72 13.48 8.95
CA GLU A 5 -40.60 13.04 9.78
C GLU A 5 -40.04 11.70 9.30
N LEU A 6 -40.90 10.77 8.88
CA LEU A 6 -40.48 9.49 8.29
C LEU A 6 -39.70 9.69 7.00
N ARG A 7 -40.18 10.53 6.09
CA ARG A 7 -39.44 10.89 4.87
C ARG A 7 -38.09 11.52 5.17
N GLN A 8 -38.05 12.47 6.11
CA GLN A 8 -36.80 13.12 6.50
C GLN A 8 -35.78 12.13 7.08
N LYS A 9 -36.23 11.12 7.83
CA LYS A 9 -35.37 10.03 8.34
C LYS A 9 -34.88 9.14 7.21
N LEU A 10 -35.71 8.82 6.22
CA LEU A 10 -35.31 8.03 5.05
C LEU A 10 -34.26 8.77 4.20
N ASP A 11 -34.49 10.04 3.91
CA ASP A 11 -33.54 10.87 3.16
C ASP A 11 -32.19 10.97 3.90
N ALA A 12 -32.22 11.13 5.23
CA ALA A 12 -31.01 11.15 6.06
C ALA A 12 -30.28 9.80 6.08
N LEU A 13 -31.00 8.69 5.97
CA LEU A 13 -30.41 7.35 5.89
C LEU A 13 -29.77 7.11 4.52
N GLU A 14 -30.44 7.49 3.43
CA GLU A 14 -29.89 7.37 2.07
C GLU A 14 -28.59 8.18 1.93
N ALA A 15 -28.57 9.41 2.45
CA ALA A 15 -27.36 10.24 2.45
C ALA A 15 -26.17 9.55 3.16
N LYS A 16 -26.41 8.97 4.34
CA LYS A 16 -25.38 8.24 5.08
C LYS A 16 -24.89 7.00 4.34
N ILE A 17 -25.79 6.26 3.68
CA ILE A 17 -25.42 5.08 2.89
C ILE A 17 -24.53 5.48 1.71
N ALA A 18 -24.85 6.58 1.02
CA ALA A 18 -24.04 7.09 -0.08
C ALA A 18 -22.63 7.52 0.36
N GLU A 19 -22.53 8.15 1.54
CA GLU A 19 -21.24 8.52 2.14
C GLU A 19 -20.40 7.28 2.50
N VAL A 20 -21.02 6.27 3.12
CA VAL A 20 -20.35 5.01 3.47
C VAL A 20 -19.87 4.28 2.22
N TYR A 21 -20.70 4.19 1.18
CA TYR A 21 -20.31 3.58 -0.09
C TYR A 21 -19.10 4.28 -0.71
N THR A 22 -19.11 5.62 -0.71
CA THR A 22 -17.99 6.42 -1.22
C THR A 22 -16.71 6.20 -0.41
N SER A 23 -16.81 6.10 0.91
CA SER A 23 -15.68 5.82 1.79
C SER A 23 -15.11 4.41 1.59
N ALA A 24 -15.99 3.42 1.42
CA ALA A 24 -15.61 2.04 1.15
C ALA A 24 -14.86 1.91 -0.18
N GLU A 25 -15.33 2.55 -1.24
CA GLU A 25 -14.68 2.49 -2.56
C GLU A 25 -13.31 3.19 -2.54
N LYS A 26 -13.20 4.32 -1.83
CA LYS A 26 -11.90 4.97 -1.57
C LYS A 26 -10.96 4.01 -0.83
N THR A 27 -11.44 3.39 0.25
CA THR A 27 -10.65 2.46 1.07
C THR A 27 -10.15 1.29 0.24
N ARG A 28 -11.00 0.70 -0.62
CA ARG A 28 -10.61 -0.37 -1.54
C ARG A 28 -9.46 0.04 -2.47
N LYS A 29 -9.54 1.24 -3.05
CA LYS A 29 -8.49 1.78 -3.94
C LYS A 29 -7.19 2.06 -3.19
N TYR A 30 -7.26 2.73 -2.04
CA TYR A 30 -6.07 3.01 -1.23
C TYR A 30 -5.44 1.74 -0.66
N PHE A 31 -6.24 0.77 -0.23
CA PHE A 31 -5.75 -0.50 0.29
C PHE A 31 -4.93 -1.23 -0.76
N LEU A 32 -5.43 -1.33 -2.00
CA LEU A 32 -4.69 -1.96 -3.09
C LEU A 32 -3.37 -1.23 -3.39
N ALA A 33 -3.39 0.11 -3.42
CA ALA A 33 -2.17 0.89 -3.60
C ALA A 33 -1.16 0.68 -2.46
N VAL A 34 -1.61 0.69 -1.21
CA VAL A 34 -0.76 0.46 -0.03
C VAL A 34 -0.16 -0.94 -0.04
N VAL A 35 -0.94 -1.97 -0.40
CA VAL A 35 -0.43 -3.35 -0.50
C VAL A 35 0.66 -3.45 -1.55
N ILE A 36 0.45 -2.88 -2.75
CA ILE A 36 1.45 -2.89 -3.82
C ILE A 36 2.72 -2.17 -3.36
N VAL A 37 2.58 -0.96 -2.80
CA VAL A 37 3.73 -0.18 -2.30
C VAL A 37 4.47 -0.95 -1.20
N SER A 38 3.75 -1.57 -0.27
CA SER A 38 4.38 -2.35 0.82
C SER A 38 5.16 -3.55 0.28
N VAL A 39 4.59 -4.29 -0.68
CA VAL A 39 5.27 -5.42 -1.32
C VAL A 39 6.51 -4.94 -2.08
N VAL A 40 6.39 -3.87 -2.88
CA VAL A 40 7.55 -3.32 -3.61
C VAL A 40 8.62 -2.82 -2.65
N ALA A 41 8.25 -2.09 -1.60
CA ALA A 41 9.19 -1.55 -0.61
C ALA A 41 9.95 -2.65 0.13
N PHE A 42 9.38 -3.84 0.28
CA PHE A 42 10.05 -4.97 0.92
C PHE A 42 10.81 -5.86 -0.07
N VAL A 43 10.20 -6.19 -1.21
CA VAL A 43 10.76 -7.13 -2.20
C VAL A 43 11.90 -6.49 -2.99
N LEU A 44 11.80 -5.21 -3.35
CA LEU A 44 12.81 -4.54 -4.18
C LEU A 44 14.19 -4.49 -3.47
N PRO A 45 14.29 -4.12 -2.17
CA PRO A 45 15.56 -4.22 -1.44
C PRO A 45 16.08 -5.66 -1.34
N LEU A 46 15.22 -6.65 -1.12
CA LEU A 46 15.65 -8.05 -1.04
C LEU A 46 16.29 -8.51 -2.35
N VAL A 47 15.67 -8.19 -3.49
CA VAL A 47 16.24 -8.46 -4.80
C VAL A 47 17.54 -7.67 -4.99
N GLY A 48 17.59 -6.41 -4.57
CA GLY A 48 18.81 -5.60 -4.57
C GLY A 48 19.97 -6.25 -3.80
N PHE A 49 19.69 -6.82 -2.63
CA PHE A 49 20.71 -7.52 -1.83
C PHE A 49 21.26 -8.77 -2.51
N LEU A 50 20.44 -9.50 -3.28
CA LEU A 50 20.92 -10.66 -4.04
C LEU A 50 22.01 -10.29 -5.05
N PHE A 51 22.00 -9.06 -5.57
CA PHE A 51 23.04 -8.57 -6.48
C PHE A 51 24.15 -7.80 -5.75
N ALA A 52 23.79 -7.01 -4.73
CA ALA A 52 24.75 -6.19 -4.00
C ALA A 52 25.74 -7.06 -3.21
N ILE A 53 25.28 -8.08 -2.49
CA ILE A 53 26.14 -8.94 -1.67
C ILE A 53 27.26 -9.60 -2.49
N PRO A 54 26.99 -10.35 -3.58
CA PRO A 54 28.06 -10.98 -4.34
C PRO A 54 29.00 -9.95 -4.99
N SER A 55 28.47 -8.82 -5.49
CA SER A 55 29.29 -7.75 -6.06
C SER A 55 30.22 -7.12 -5.03
N PHE A 56 29.74 -6.91 -3.80
CA PHE A 56 30.57 -6.39 -2.71
C PHE A 56 31.67 -7.40 -2.35
N LEU A 57 31.32 -8.69 -2.21
CA LEU A 57 32.29 -9.74 -1.88
C LEU A 57 33.36 -9.89 -2.96
N SER A 58 33.02 -9.81 -4.25
CA SER A 58 34.00 -9.88 -5.33
C SER A 58 35.00 -8.71 -5.28
N THR A 59 34.54 -7.50 -4.99
CA THR A 59 35.43 -6.33 -4.84
C THR A 59 36.39 -6.49 -3.67
N TYR A 60 35.92 -7.01 -2.52
CA TYR A 60 36.82 -7.26 -1.39
C TYR A 60 37.84 -8.36 -1.67
N SER A 61 37.44 -9.42 -2.39
CA SER A 61 38.36 -10.47 -2.82
C SER A 61 39.44 -9.93 -3.74
N GLU A 62 39.07 -9.12 -4.73
CA GLU A 62 40.01 -8.51 -5.68
C GLU A 62 41.00 -7.57 -4.97
N VAL A 63 40.53 -6.72 -4.06
CA VAL A 63 41.41 -5.84 -3.27
C VAL A 63 42.33 -6.65 -2.35
N GLY A 64 41.84 -7.76 -1.78
CA GLY A 64 42.64 -8.68 -0.97
C GLY A 64 43.79 -9.29 -1.77
N ASP A 65 43.52 -9.76 -2.98
CA ASP A 65 44.54 -10.32 -3.88
C ASP A 65 45.55 -9.27 -4.35
N LEU A 66 45.15 -8.00 -4.49
CA LEU A 66 46.05 -6.91 -4.87
C LEU A 66 47.01 -6.47 -3.74
N LEU A 67 46.69 -6.81 -2.48
CA LEU A 67 47.47 -6.41 -1.29
C LEU A 67 48.37 -7.54 -0.74
N GLN A 68 48.26 -8.76 -1.28
CA GLN A 68 49.15 -9.90 -1.01
C GLN A 68 50.31 -9.98 -2.01
#